data_AF-A0A849GZU4-F1
#
_entry.id   AF-A0A849GZU4-F1
#
_cell.length_a   1.000
_cell.length_b   1.000
_cell.length_c   1.000
_cell.angle_alpha   90.00
_cell.angle_beta   90.00
_cell.angle_gamma   90.00
#
_symmetry.space_group_name_H-M   'P 1'
#
loop_
_entity.id
_entity.type
_entity.pdbx_description
1 polymer ?
#
loop_
_entity_poly.entity_id
_entity_poly.type
_entity_poly.pdbx_seq_one_letter_code
_entity_poly.pdbx_strand_id
1 'polypeptide(L)'
;AKGEIEASIPADEAKTAVFLPTTPHPTSGFLLFLPKSDVIELNMSVEDAAKLVISAGLVYPDGAKALPTPIGEVRQPTAKASSA
;
A
#
# COMPACT_ATOMS: atom_id res chain seq x y z
N ALA A 1 -13.05 3.38 3.66
CA ALA A 1 -13.14 4.19 4.90
C ALA A 1 -14.59 4.60 5.09
N LYS A 2 -14.98 5.19 6.22
CA LYS A 2 -16.35 5.68 6.46
C LYS A 2 -16.29 7.06 7.11
N GLY A 3 -17.38 7.82 6.99
CA GLY A 3 -17.55 9.10 7.68
C GLY A 3 -16.63 10.19 7.13
N GLU A 4 -16.02 10.98 8.01
CA GLU A 4 -15.19 12.12 7.63
C GLU A 4 -14.01 11.74 6.70
N ILE A 5 -13.42 10.57 6.92
CA ILE A 5 -12.29 10.08 6.10
C ILE A 5 -12.72 9.84 4.65
N GLU A 6 -13.97 9.43 4.44
CA GLU A 6 -14.52 9.23 3.10
C GLU A 6 -14.79 10.55 2.37
N ALA A 7 -15.17 11.59 3.12
CA ALA A 7 -15.51 12.92 2.61
C ALA A 7 -14.28 13.81 2.36
N SER A 8 -13.24 13.71 3.20
CA SER A 8 -12.08 14.61 3.18
C SER A 8 -10.98 14.19 2.19
N ILE A 9 -10.97 12.93 1.73
CA ILE A 9 -9.99 12.45 0.75
C ILE A 9 -10.60 12.58 -0.65
N PRO A 10 -10.06 13.45 -1.53
CA PRO A 10 -10.62 13.72 -2.85
C PRO A 10 -10.42 12.54 -3.80
N ALA A 11 -11.35 11.58 -3.74
CA ALA A 11 -11.47 10.46 -4.68
C ALA A 11 -12.92 9.94 -4.68
N ASP A 12 -13.53 9.79 -5.86
CA ASP A 12 -14.90 9.26 -6.01
C ASP A 12 -15.00 7.73 -5.85
N GLU A 13 -14.02 7.11 -5.22
CA GLU A 13 -13.94 5.67 -5.08
C GLU A 13 -13.74 5.22 -3.63
N ALA A 14 -13.89 3.92 -3.41
CA ALA A 14 -13.73 3.31 -2.11
C ALA A 14 -12.27 3.43 -1.64
N LYS A 15 -12.07 3.84 -0.39
CA LYS A 15 -10.75 3.97 0.23
C LYS A 15 -10.41 2.75 1.07
N THR A 16 -9.19 2.25 0.95
CA THR A 16 -8.64 1.15 1.76
C THR A 16 -7.73 1.70 2.85
N ALA A 17 -7.82 1.10 4.05
CA ALA A 17 -6.90 1.38 5.13
C ALA A 17 -5.65 0.50 4.96
N VAL A 18 -4.47 1.12 4.87
CA VAL A 18 -3.17 0.45 4.73
C VAL A 18 -2.32 0.80 5.94
N PHE A 19 -1.90 -0.22 6.70
CA PHE A 19 -0.99 -0.02 7.81
C PHE A 19 0.46 -0.05 7.30
N LEU A 20 1.19 1.03 7.54
CA LEU A 20 2.61 1.18 7.24
C LEU A 20 3.41 1.03 8.55
N PRO A 21 3.86 -0.18 8.89
CA PRO A 21 4.63 -0.44 10.11
C PRO A 21 6.04 0.16 10.03
N THR A 22 6.62 0.43 11.19
CA THR A 22 8.05 0.71 11.33
C THR A 22 8.85 -0.59 11.48
N THR A 23 9.99 -0.69 10.82
CA THR A 23 10.90 -1.83 10.97
C THR A 23 11.88 -1.57 12.13
N PRO A 24 12.19 -2.56 12.99
CA PRO A 24 11.75 -3.96 12.97
C PRO A 24 10.50 -4.24 13.81
N HIS A 25 9.88 -3.23 14.44
CA HIS A 25 8.77 -3.39 15.38
C HIS A 25 7.40 -3.18 14.70
N PRO A 26 6.69 -4.26 14.31
CA PRO A 26 5.54 -4.18 13.42
C PRO A 26 4.25 -3.70 14.11
N THR A 27 4.33 -3.20 15.36
CA THR A 27 3.16 -2.73 16.11
C THR A 27 2.99 -1.21 16.06
N SER A 28 4.07 -0.46 15.83
CA SER A 28 4.01 0.98 15.58
C SER A 28 4.09 1.28 14.08
N GLY A 29 3.48 2.38 13.67
CA GLY A 29 3.43 2.78 12.27
C GLY A 29 2.38 3.85 12.01
N PHE A 30 2.08 4.01 10.73
CA PHE A 30 1.05 4.93 10.24
C PHE A 30 -0.11 4.14 9.68
N LEU A 31 -1.34 4.61 9.92
CA LEU A 31 -2.51 4.12 9.20
C LEU A 31 -2.82 5.10 8.07
N LEU A 32 -2.65 4.65 6.83
CA LEU A 32 -2.91 5.42 5.62
C LEU A 32 -4.28 5.05 5.07
N PHE A 33 -4.99 6.03 4.50
CA PHE A 33 -6.20 5.80 3.74
C PHE A 33 -5.95 6.17 2.29
N LEU A 34 -5.98 5.17 1.41
CA LEU A 34 -5.63 5.34 0.00
C LEU A 34 -6.82 4.96 -0.89
N PRO A 35 -6.99 5.61 -2.06
CA PRO A 35 -7.89 5.12 -3.10
C PRO A 35 -7.53 3.67 -3.45
N LYS A 36 -8.55 2.82 -3.66
CA LYS A 36 -8.32 1.41 -3.98
C LYS A 36 -7.61 1.23 -5.33
N SER A 37 -7.76 2.17 -6.26
CA SER A 37 -7.06 2.17 -7.55
C SER A 37 -5.54 2.24 -7.43
N ASP A 38 -5.04 2.82 -6.33
CA ASP A 38 -3.62 3.09 -6.12
C ASP A 38 -2.92 1.95 -5.34
N VAL A 39 -3.67 0.94 -4.90
CA VAL A 39 -3.16 -0.18 -4.11
C VAL A 39 -3.02 -1.43 -4.98
N ILE A 40 -1.82 -1.99 -5.02
CA ILE A 40 -1.53 -3.26 -5.69
C ILE A 40 -1.45 -4.36 -4.64
N GLU A 41 -2.41 -5.29 -4.66
CA GLU A 41 -2.41 -6.44 -3.75
C GLU A 41 -1.38 -7.47 -4.21
N LEU A 42 -0.50 -7.87 -3.29
CA LEU A 42 0.53 -8.87 -3.56
C LEU A 42 0.01 -10.28 -3.27
N ASN A 43 0.34 -11.24 -4.13
CA ASN A 43 0.04 -12.65 -3.93
C ASN A 43 1.06 -13.29 -2.96
N MET A 44 0.99 -12.92 -1.69
CA MET A 44 1.84 -13.46 -0.63
C MET A 44 1.03 -13.76 0.64
N SER A 45 1.52 -14.68 1.47
CA SER A 45 0.89 -14.93 2.76
C SER A 45 1.14 -13.76 3.72
N VAL A 46 0.26 -13.57 4.71
CA VAL A 46 0.43 -12.56 5.76
C VAL A 46 1.73 -12.80 6.55
N GLU A 47 2.08 -14.07 6.78
CA GLU A 47 3.32 -14.45 7.45
C GLU A 47 4.56 -14.01 6.65
N ASP A 48 4.54 -14.18 5.33
CA ASP A 48 5.64 -13.78 4.46
C ASP A 48 5.76 -12.26 4.34
N ALA A 49 4.63 -11.56 4.26
CA ALA A 49 4.62 -10.10 4.32
C ALA A 49 5.22 -9.60 5.64
N ALA A 50 4.89 -10.24 6.77
CA ALA A 50 5.45 -9.89 8.07
C ALA A 50 6.97 -10.14 8.13
N LYS A 51 7.47 -11.27 7.59
CA LYS A 51 8.91 -11.55 7.49
C LYS A 51 9.63 -10.48 6.68
N LEU A 52 9.06 -10.08 5.54
CA LEU A 52 9.63 -9.05 4.67
C LEU A 52 9.71 -7.70 5.38
N VAL A 53 8.62 -7.27 6.03
CA VAL A 53 8.57 -6.02 6.79
C VAL A 53 9.56 -6.05 7.96
N ILE A 54 9.50 -7.05 8.83
CA ILE A 54 10.33 -7.10 10.06
C ILE A 54 11.83 -7.15 9.71
N SER A 55 12.18 -7.84 8.61
CA SER A 55 13.55 -7.94 8.13
C SER A 55 14.05 -6.71 7.35
N ALA A 56 13.24 -5.66 7.23
CA ALA A 56 13.52 -4.49 6.40
C ALA A 56 13.85 -4.85 4.93
N GLY A 57 13.16 -5.86 4.39
CA GLY A 57 13.35 -6.33 3.02
C GLY A 57 14.55 -7.27 2.83
N LEU A 58 15.15 -7.80 3.90
CA LEU A 58 16.23 -8.78 3.79
C LEU A 58 15.71 -10.21 3.52
N VAL A 59 14.49 -10.51 3.94
CA VAL A 59 13.86 -11.84 3.79
C VAL A 59 12.64 -11.73 2.89
N TYR A 60 12.68 -12.39 1.74
CA TYR A 60 11.54 -12.50 0.81
C TYR A 60 10.92 -13.90 0.92
N PRO A 61 9.60 -14.06 0.69
CA PRO A 61 9.01 -15.39 0.54
C PRO A 61 9.67 -16.18 -0.58
N ASP A 62 9.95 -17.46 -0.30
CA ASP A 62 10.41 -18.42 -1.29
C ASP A 62 9.31 -18.63 -2.34
N GLY A 63 9.55 -18.23 -3.59
CA GLY A 63 8.66 -18.50 -4.73
C GLY A 63 8.19 -17.29 -5.54
N ALA A 64 8.46 -16.06 -5.09
CA ALA A 64 8.16 -14.87 -5.89
C ALA A 64 9.23 -14.67 -6.98
N LYS A 65 8.92 -15.09 -8.23
CA LYS A 65 9.66 -14.66 -9.41
C LYS A 65 9.65 -13.13 -9.48
N ALA A 66 10.85 -12.54 -9.50
CA ALA A 66 11.21 -11.18 -9.90
C ALA A 66 10.29 -10.02 -9.46
N LEU A 67 10.86 -9.23 -8.54
CA LEU A 67 10.63 -7.83 -8.16
C LEU A 67 9.38 -7.10 -8.72
N PRO A 68 8.63 -6.36 -7.88
CA PRO A 68 7.74 -5.32 -8.35
C PRO A 68 8.53 -4.37 -9.25
N THR A 69 7.90 -3.92 -10.34
CA THR A 69 8.44 -2.99 -11.33
C THR A 69 9.30 -1.90 -10.68
N PRO A 70 10.49 -1.56 -11.24
CA PRO A 70 11.32 -0.49 -10.72
C PRO A 70 10.47 0.75 -10.43
N ILE A 71 10.78 1.43 -9.32
CA ILE A 71 10.10 2.62 -8.78
C ILE A 71 10.03 3.81 -9.78
N GLY A 72 10.46 3.62 -11.03
CA GLY A 72 10.37 4.56 -12.16
C GLY A 72 9.16 4.37 -13.07
N GLU A 73 8.41 3.27 -12.96
CA GLU A 73 7.13 3.06 -13.66
C GLU A 73 5.99 2.89 -12.65
N VAL A 74 6.03 3.68 -11.57
CA VAL A 74 4.84 3.89 -10.74
C VAL A 74 3.83 4.58 -11.63
N ARG A 75 2.76 3.87 -12.01
CA ARG A 75 1.57 4.48 -12.60
C ARG A 75 1.23 5.66 -11.70
N GLN A 76 1.40 6.90 -12.19
CA GLN A 76 1.01 8.06 -11.40
C GLN A 76 -0.44 7.83 -10.97
N PRO A 77 -0.79 7.99 -9.68
CA PRO A 77 -2.18 8.05 -9.26
C PRO A 77 -2.87 8.97 -10.24
N THR A 78 -3.90 8.47 -10.92
CA THR A 78 -4.53 9.22 -11.99
C THR A 78 -4.99 10.54 -11.39
N ALA A 79 -4.24 11.61 -11.64
CA ALA A 79 -4.67 12.95 -11.32
C ALA A 79 -5.94 13.12 -12.15
N LYS A 80 -7.10 12.98 -11.52
CA LYS A 80 -8.34 13.43 -12.11
C LYS A 80 -8.10 14.91 -12.36
N ALA A 81 -7.85 15.25 -13.62
CA ALA A 81 -7.98 16.60 -14.10
C ALA A 81 -9.41 17.03 -13.76
N SER A 82 -9.58 17.77 -12.67
CA SER A 82 -10.78 18.57 -12.49
C SER A 82 -10.58 19.80 -13.38
N SER A 83 -10.89 19.58 -14.66
CA SER A 83 -11.18 20.62 -15.63
C SER A 83 -12.56 21.23 -15.31
N ALA A 84 -12.62 22.56 -15.42
CA ALA A 84 -13.79 23.45 -15.43
C ALA A 84 -14.41 23.82 -14.07
#